data_AF-A0A970U8K1-F1
#
_entry.id   AF-A0A970U8K1-F1
#
_cell.length_a   1.000
_cell.length_b   1.000
_cell.length_c   1.000
_cell.angle_alpha   90.00
_cell.angle_beta   90.00
_cell.angle_gamma   90.00
#
_symmetry.space_group_name_H-M   'P 1'
#
loop_
_entity.id
_entity.type
_entity.pdbx_description
1 polymer ?
#
loop_
_entity_poly.entity_id
_entity_poly.type
_entity_poly.pdbx_seq_one_letter_code
_entity_poly.pdbx_strand_id
1 'polypeptide(L)'
;MKNRFILLAIFALSIFIFTNACKIVKTGRNDVEDAPVTDAQASNVVTQQPEPFDISPTPTPATAIPSSNPMPSRTELTQPELDFFTEYFGRVENNGFLLSEYDSPEYIDLYEVFYTGAGIDPESISDEELNDYLNAIDASEVYTDLLKLTTVQLNVHLYEKTGLSLNDFAYGLHYLYLEKYDAYYLQRGDTNYNFLECFEGYKTNTGIIVIRCRAVEGYGQAVESCTVTLEKSGGKYLFLANTVEFMY
;
A
#
# COMPACT_ATOMS: atom_id res chain seq x y z
N MET A 1 -54.02 2.66 -42.98
CA MET A 1 -52.94 1.90 -42.33
C MET A 1 -53.51 1.26 -41.07
N LYS A 2 -53.92 -0.01 -41.16
CA LYS A 2 -54.48 -0.80 -40.06
C LYS A 2 -53.41 -1.80 -39.62
N ASN A 3 -53.06 -1.77 -38.34
CA ASN A 3 -52.94 -2.94 -37.45
C ASN A 3 -52.08 -2.59 -36.23
N ARG A 4 -52.76 -2.34 -35.12
CA ARG A 4 -52.24 -2.52 -33.77
C ARG A 4 -53.16 -3.52 -33.08
N PHE A 5 -52.56 -4.32 -32.19
CA PHE A 5 -53.14 -5.15 -31.12
C PHE A 5 -53.00 -6.67 -31.26
N ILE A 6 -52.73 -7.25 -30.07
CA ILE A 6 -52.66 -8.65 -29.65
C ILE A 6 -51.21 -9.18 -29.73
N LEU A 7 -50.53 -9.60 -28.65
CA LEU A 7 -50.94 -10.58 -27.63
C LEU A 7 -50.18 -10.42 -26.29
N LEU A 8 -50.92 -10.67 -25.20
CA LEU A 8 -50.49 -10.89 -23.82
C LEU A 8 -49.57 -12.13 -23.69
N ALA A 9 -48.53 -12.08 -22.84
CA ALA A 9 -47.92 -13.27 -22.27
C ALA A 9 -47.57 -13.04 -20.79
N ILE A 10 -48.27 -13.79 -19.94
CA ILE A 10 -48.13 -13.88 -18.50
C ILE A 10 -47.04 -14.90 -18.19
N PHE A 11 -46.09 -14.56 -17.32
CA PHE A 11 -45.30 -15.55 -16.59
C PHE A 11 -45.26 -15.15 -15.11
N ALA A 12 -45.93 -15.97 -14.29
CA ALA A 12 -45.85 -15.95 -12.84
C ALA A 12 -44.77 -16.97 -12.41
N LEU A 13 -43.86 -16.58 -11.50
CA LEU A 13 -43.12 -17.55 -10.70
C LEU A 13 -42.69 -16.95 -9.34
N SER A 14 -43.52 -17.26 -8.34
CA SER A 14 -43.27 -17.54 -6.92
C SER A 14 -41.92 -17.19 -6.24
N ILE A 15 -42.01 -16.19 -5.35
CA ILE A 15 -41.57 -16.10 -3.94
C ILE A 15 -40.78 -17.29 -3.37
N PHE A 16 -39.57 -17.01 -2.84
CA PHE A 16 -39.05 -17.59 -1.60
C PHE A 16 -38.34 -16.50 -0.78
N ILE A 17 -38.93 -16.19 0.38
CA ILE A 17 -38.35 -15.36 1.44
C ILE A 17 -37.59 -16.30 2.37
N PHE A 18 -36.28 -16.08 2.55
CA PHE A 18 -35.55 -16.62 3.69
C PHE A 18 -35.22 -15.49 4.66
N THR A 19 -36.06 -15.34 5.68
CA THR A 19 -35.70 -14.65 6.92
C THR A 19 -34.88 -15.60 7.78
N ASN A 20 -33.62 -15.26 8.05
CA ASN A 20 -32.90 -15.79 9.21
C ASN A 20 -32.64 -14.64 10.17
N ALA A 21 -33.43 -14.61 11.25
CA ALA A 21 -33.11 -13.90 12.46
C ALA A 21 -32.51 -14.90 13.45
N CYS A 22 -31.31 -14.65 13.98
CA CYS A 22 -30.91 -15.20 15.27
C CYS A 22 -29.96 -14.26 16.02
N LYS A 23 -30.56 -13.60 17.01
CA LYS A 23 -30.06 -13.21 18.35
C LYS A 23 -28.59 -12.80 18.53
N ILE A 24 -28.48 -11.52 18.88
CA ILE A 24 -27.51 -10.84 19.74
C ILE A 24 -26.99 -11.72 20.90
N VAL A 25 -25.66 -11.76 21.07
CA VAL A 25 -25.00 -11.95 22.36
C VAL A 25 -24.05 -10.77 22.57
N LYS A 26 -24.37 -9.91 23.53
CA LYS A 26 -23.43 -8.93 24.11
C LYS A 26 -22.69 -9.67 25.23
N THR A 27 -21.36 -9.81 25.12
CA THR A 27 -20.53 -10.25 26.23
C THR A 27 -19.83 -9.02 26.82
N GLY A 28 -20.11 -8.76 28.10
CA GLY A 28 -19.62 -7.62 28.84
C GLY A 28 -18.23 -7.84 29.46
N ARG A 29 -17.55 -6.70 29.65
CA ARG A 29 -16.73 -6.27 30.80
C ARG A 29 -16.05 -7.37 31.63
N ASN A 30 -14.71 -7.40 31.54
CA ASN A 30 -13.83 -8.11 32.48
C ASN A 30 -13.70 -7.28 33.76
N ASP A 31 -14.19 -7.79 34.87
CA ASP A 31 -13.82 -7.34 36.21
C ASP A 31 -12.87 -8.38 36.82
N VAL A 32 -11.70 -7.89 37.24
CA VAL A 32 -10.63 -8.63 37.93
C VAL A 32 -10.92 -8.55 39.43
N GLU A 33 -10.95 -9.68 40.13
CA GLU A 33 -10.84 -9.71 41.60
C GLU A 33 -9.89 -10.82 42.07
N ASP A 34 -9.07 -10.43 43.05
CA ASP A 34 -7.94 -11.13 43.66
C ASP A 34 -8.34 -12.27 44.63
N ALA A 35 -7.46 -13.29 44.66
CA ALA A 35 -7.02 -14.27 45.68
C ALA A 35 -7.76 -14.43 47.05
N PRO A 36 -7.64 -15.61 47.74
CA PRO A 36 -6.43 -15.88 48.53
C PRO A 36 -5.95 -17.36 48.61
N VAL A 37 -4.70 -17.48 49.07
CA VAL A 37 -3.84 -18.65 49.32
C VAL A 37 -4.14 -19.33 50.68
N THR A 38 -3.90 -20.65 50.83
CA THR A 38 -3.33 -21.27 52.06
C THR A 38 -2.91 -22.75 51.88
N ASP A 39 -1.59 -22.99 51.99
CA ASP A 39 -0.79 -24.02 52.72
C ASP A 39 -1.50 -25.21 53.43
N ALA A 40 -0.94 -26.42 53.67
CA ALA A 40 0.44 -26.96 53.63
C ALA A 40 0.48 -28.51 53.86
N GLN A 41 1.56 -29.14 53.37
CA GLN A 41 2.40 -30.24 53.95
C GLN A 41 1.84 -31.67 54.20
N ALA A 42 2.59 -32.79 54.14
CA ALA A 42 4.00 -33.12 53.84
C ALA A 42 4.15 -34.66 53.73
N SER A 43 5.23 -35.17 53.10
CA SER A 43 6.04 -36.29 53.60
C SER A 43 7.34 -36.48 52.80
N ASN A 44 8.48 -36.46 53.50
CA ASN A 44 9.84 -36.66 53.02
C ASN A 44 10.23 -38.15 53.05
N VAL A 45 10.96 -38.64 52.04
CA VAL A 45 11.90 -39.78 52.17
C VAL A 45 13.16 -39.50 51.35
N VAL A 46 14.31 -39.81 51.96
CA VAL A 46 15.68 -39.43 51.58
C VAL A 46 16.32 -40.39 50.55
N THR A 47 17.10 -39.76 49.67
CA THR A 47 18.12 -40.19 48.68
C THR A 47 18.65 -41.64 48.61
N GLN A 48 18.81 -42.15 47.39
CA GLN A 48 20.09 -42.69 46.86
C GLN A 48 20.22 -42.41 45.35
N GLN A 49 21.40 -41.94 44.93
CA GLN A 49 21.83 -41.66 43.55
C GLN A 49 22.47 -42.91 42.91
N PRO A 50 22.21 -43.23 41.64
CA PRO A 50 23.10 -44.07 40.84
C PRO A 50 23.99 -43.23 39.90
N GLU A 51 25.26 -43.62 39.84
CA GLU A 51 26.31 -43.17 38.91
C GLU A 51 26.03 -43.58 37.44
N PRO A 52 26.71 -42.96 36.45
CA PRO A 52 26.20 -42.81 35.09
C PRO A 52 26.52 -43.99 34.15
N PHE A 53 25.60 -44.29 33.23
CA PHE A 53 25.87 -45.14 32.07
C PHE A 53 26.41 -44.31 30.92
N ASP A 54 27.67 -44.54 30.60
CA ASP A 54 28.35 -44.06 29.39
C ASP A 54 27.83 -44.82 28.16
N ILE A 55 27.20 -44.09 27.25
CA ILE A 55 27.00 -44.50 25.86
C ILE A 55 27.13 -43.24 25.01
N SER A 56 28.37 -42.90 24.68
CA SER A 56 28.70 -42.00 23.58
C SER A 56 28.25 -42.62 22.24
N PRO A 57 27.33 -41.99 21.47
CA PRO A 57 27.14 -42.34 20.08
C PRO A 57 28.09 -41.50 19.22
N THR A 58 28.94 -42.20 18.47
CA THR A 58 29.78 -41.66 17.39
C THR A 58 28.97 -40.71 16.50
N PRO A 59 29.45 -39.49 16.17
CA PRO A 59 28.72 -38.61 15.27
C PRO A 59 28.74 -39.20 13.86
N THR A 60 27.57 -39.58 13.38
CA THR A 60 27.33 -39.77 11.94
C THR A 60 27.66 -38.44 11.24
N PRO A 61 28.43 -38.42 10.14
CA PRO A 61 28.66 -37.19 9.41
C PRO A 61 27.31 -36.65 8.92
N ALA A 62 26.91 -35.50 9.45
CA ALA A 62 25.76 -34.76 8.93
C ALA A 62 26.00 -34.53 7.44
N THR A 63 25.22 -35.17 6.60
CA THR A 63 25.17 -34.85 5.18
C THR A 63 24.64 -33.43 5.08
N ALA A 64 25.53 -32.48 4.79
CA ALA A 64 25.17 -31.11 4.51
C ALA A 64 24.20 -31.09 3.34
N ILE A 65 22.94 -30.71 3.60
CA ILE A 65 22.03 -30.30 2.54
C ILE A 65 22.61 -29.00 1.99
N PRO A 66 22.99 -28.91 0.70
CA PRO A 66 23.49 -27.65 0.16
C PRO A 66 22.31 -26.70 0.06
N SER A 67 22.21 -25.78 1.03
CA SER A 67 21.43 -24.56 0.90
C SER A 67 22.16 -23.64 -0.07
N SER A 68 22.00 -23.89 -1.37
CA SER A 68 22.61 -23.09 -2.42
C SER A 68 21.55 -22.57 -3.39
N ASN A 69 20.62 -21.75 -2.89
CA ASN A 69 20.21 -20.63 -3.74
C ASN A 69 21.33 -19.59 -3.63
N PRO A 70 22.12 -19.34 -4.69
CA PRO A 70 23.13 -18.29 -4.64
C PRO A 70 22.45 -16.97 -4.33
N MET A 71 22.98 -16.21 -3.38
CA MET A 71 22.51 -14.85 -3.11
C MET A 71 22.60 -14.04 -4.42
N PRO A 72 21.61 -13.20 -4.75
CA PRO A 72 21.64 -12.39 -5.97
C PRO A 72 22.94 -11.59 -6.04
N SER A 73 23.60 -11.61 -7.20
CA SER A 73 24.84 -10.84 -7.38
C SER A 73 24.50 -9.36 -7.48
N ARG A 74 25.20 -8.52 -6.69
CA ARG A 74 25.03 -7.06 -6.66
C ARG A 74 26.04 -6.36 -7.56
N THR A 75 25.63 -5.28 -8.22
CA THR A 75 26.47 -4.35 -8.96
C THR A 75 26.05 -2.93 -8.61
N GLU A 76 27.01 -2.10 -8.17
CA GLU A 76 26.72 -0.68 -7.86
C GLU A 76 26.28 0.06 -9.13
N LEU A 77 25.37 1.02 -8.94
CA LEU A 77 24.96 1.94 -9.99
C LEU A 77 26.10 2.91 -10.29
N THR A 78 26.29 3.17 -11.58
CA THR A 78 27.22 4.19 -12.06
C THR A 78 26.62 5.59 -11.89
N GLN A 79 27.45 6.64 -11.93
CA GLN A 79 26.95 8.02 -11.85
C GLN A 79 25.88 8.35 -12.91
N PRO A 80 26.04 7.98 -14.19
CA PRO A 80 24.97 8.21 -15.17
C PRO A 80 23.66 7.48 -14.87
N GLU A 81 23.71 6.34 -14.16
CA GLU A 81 22.50 5.65 -13.71
C GLU A 81 21.85 6.35 -12.52
N LEU A 82 22.64 6.89 -11.58
CA LEU A 82 22.14 7.71 -10.48
C LEU A 82 21.51 9.01 -11.00
N ASP A 83 22.13 9.66 -11.99
CA ASP A 83 21.59 10.85 -12.64
C ASP A 83 20.26 10.54 -13.34
N PHE A 84 20.19 9.39 -14.03
CA PHE A 84 18.94 8.91 -14.62
C PHE A 84 17.84 8.73 -13.57
N PHE A 85 18.13 8.10 -12.43
CA PHE A 85 17.13 7.91 -11.38
C PHE A 85 16.76 9.20 -10.67
N THR A 86 17.69 10.14 -10.54
CA THR A 86 17.40 11.49 -10.04
C THR A 86 16.38 12.19 -10.94
N GLU A 87 16.58 12.17 -12.26
CA GLU A 87 15.59 12.71 -13.20
C GLU A 87 14.28 11.92 -13.14
N TYR A 88 14.34 10.59 -13.14
CA TYR A 88 13.17 9.71 -13.13
C TYR A 88 12.28 9.97 -11.90
N PHE A 89 12.84 9.99 -10.69
CA PHE A 89 12.09 10.26 -9.47
C PHE A 89 11.66 11.72 -9.32
N GLY A 90 12.37 12.65 -9.97
CA GLY A 90 11.95 14.06 -10.07
C GLY A 90 10.76 14.29 -11.00
N ARG A 91 10.29 13.31 -11.77
CA ARG A 91 9.10 13.52 -12.59
C ARG A 91 7.84 13.46 -11.75
N VAL A 92 6.84 14.28 -12.09
CA VAL A 92 5.59 14.39 -11.31
C VAL A 92 4.86 13.04 -11.21
N GLU A 93 4.98 12.18 -12.22
CA GLU A 93 4.41 10.83 -12.24
C GLU A 93 5.11 9.81 -11.33
N ASN A 94 6.24 10.16 -10.72
CA ASN A 94 7.03 9.27 -9.86
C ASN A 94 7.28 9.85 -8.47
N ASN A 95 7.34 11.17 -8.34
CA ASN A 95 7.80 11.83 -7.12
C ASN A 95 7.00 11.44 -5.88
N GLY A 96 5.67 11.36 -6.00
CA GLY A 96 4.79 11.03 -4.87
C GLY A 96 5.02 9.63 -4.27
N PHE A 97 5.61 8.69 -5.02
CA PHE A 97 5.99 7.37 -4.49
C PHE A 97 7.16 7.43 -3.51
N LEU A 98 7.89 8.55 -3.42
CA LEU A 98 9.06 8.69 -2.54
C LEU A 98 8.71 9.37 -1.21
N LEU A 99 7.47 9.84 -1.05
CA LEU A 99 7.07 10.74 0.03
C LEU A 99 6.49 10.01 1.27
N SER A 100 6.29 8.70 1.18
CA SER A 100 5.79 7.86 2.25
C SER A 100 6.59 6.57 2.38
N GLU A 101 6.55 5.99 3.57
CA GLU A 101 7.16 4.69 3.86
C GLU A 101 6.18 3.56 3.56
N TYR A 102 6.68 2.50 2.91
CA TYR A 102 5.92 1.29 2.64
C TYR A 102 6.85 0.09 2.40
N ASP A 103 6.49 -1.05 2.99
CA ASP A 103 7.25 -2.32 2.85
C ASP A 103 6.84 -3.14 1.62
N SER A 104 5.64 -2.89 1.08
CA SER A 104 5.13 -3.52 -0.13
C SER A 104 4.20 -2.57 -0.90
N PRO A 105 3.98 -2.78 -2.22
CA PRO A 105 3.22 -1.83 -3.04
C PRO A 105 1.79 -1.59 -2.57
N GLU A 106 1.14 -2.58 -1.94
CA GLU A 106 -0.22 -2.49 -1.42
C GLU A 106 -0.37 -1.43 -0.32
N TYR A 107 0.73 -1.03 0.33
CA TYR A 107 0.75 -0.06 1.43
C TYR A 107 1.19 1.35 1.00
N ILE A 108 1.41 1.59 -0.31
CA ILE A 108 1.74 2.93 -0.81
C ILE A 108 0.63 3.92 -0.44
N ASP A 109 1.02 5.10 0.06
CA ASP A 109 0.10 6.19 0.32
C ASP A 109 -0.32 6.86 -1.00
N LEU A 110 -1.54 6.54 -1.45
CA LEU A 110 -2.10 7.10 -2.68
C LEU A 110 -2.42 8.59 -2.59
N TYR A 111 -2.59 9.14 -1.38
CA TYR A 111 -2.75 10.58 -1.20
C TYR A 111 -1.50 11.30 -1.71
N GLU A 112 -0.32 10.87 -1.27
CA GLU A 112 0.96 11.45 -1.69
C GLU A 112 1.23 11.26 -3.19
N VAL A 113 0.97 10.07 -3.72
CA VAL A 113 1.16 9.76 -5.16
C VAL A 113 0.36 10.71 -6.04
N PHE A 114 -0.91 10.93 -5.72
CA PHE A 114 -1.83 11.69 -6.56
C PHE A 114 -1.99 13.15 -6.13
N TYR A 115 -1.33 13.62 -5.07
CA TYR A 115 -1.50 14.98 -4.57
C TYR A 115 -1.19 16.01 -5.65
N THR A 116 -0.04 15.87 -6.32
CA THR A 116 0.38 16.75 -7.42
C THR A 116 -0.15 16.27 -8.79
N GLY A 117 -1.14 15.36 -8.80
CA GLY A 117 -1.80 14.85 -10.00
C GLY A 117 -1.05 13.75 -10.76
N ALA A 118 0.12 13.30 -10.27
CA ALA A 118 0.88 12.18 -10.84
C ALA A 118 1.20 12.29 -12.35
N GLY A 119 1.31 13.52 -12.88
CA GLY A 119 1.56 13.77 -14.30
C GLY A 119 0.40 13.37 -15.22
N ILE A 120 -0.80 13.14 -14.67
CA ILE A 120 -2.00 12.78 -15.43
C ILE A 120 -2.65 14.06 -15.94
N ASP A 121 -2.96 14.09 -17.24
CA ASP A 121 -3.68 15.21 -17.85
C ASP A 121 -5.09 15.33 -17.25
N PRO A 122 -5.47 16.51 -16.71
CA PRO A 122 -6.77 16.68 -16.07
C PRO A 122 -7.89 16.66 -17.11
N GLU A 123 -8.97 15.96 -16.79
CA GLU A 123 -10.21 16.07 -17.56
C GLU A 123 -10.96 17.36 -17.19
N SER A 124 -11.70 17.91 -18.16
CA SER A 124 -12.56 19.05 -17.90
C SER A 124 -13.69 18.70 -16.92
N ILE A 125 -14.04 19.65 -16.07
CA ILE A 125 -15.18 19.56 -15.14
C ILE A 125 -16.31 20.40 -15.72
N SER A 126 -17.48 19.79 -15.92
CA SER A 126 -18.67 20.52 -16.37
C SER A 126 -19.31 21.33 -15.23
N ASP A 127 -20.12 22.35 -15.55
CA ASP A 127 -20.83 23.14 -14.53
C ASP A 127 -21.74 22.28 -13.64
N GLU A 128 -22.39 21.26 -14.22
CA GLU A 128 -23.21 20.31 -13.47
C GLU A 128 -22.38 19.49 -12.48
N GLU A 129 -21.23 18.98 -12.93
CA GLU A 129 -20.29 18.21 -12.12
C GLU A 129 -19.66 19.05 -11.00
N LEU A 130 -19.31 20.30 -11.29
CA LEU A 130 -18.84 21.25 -10.28
C LEU A 130 -19.90 21.50 -9.21
N ASN A 131 -21.16 21.70 -9.61
CA ASN A 131 -22.25 21.89 -8.66
C ASN A 131 -22.49 20.64 -7.80
N ASP A 132 -22.45 19.45 -8.39
CA ASP A 132 -22.57 18.18 -7.63
C ASP A 132 -21.42 18.01 -6.63
N TYR A 133 -20.18 18.37 -7.02
CA TYR A 133 -19.03 18.42 -6.11
C TYR A 133 -19.25 19.40 -4.94
N LEU A 134 -19.62 20.65 -5.24
CA LEU A 134 -19.85 21.69 -4.23
C LEU A 134 -20.96 21.30 -3.24
N ASN A 135 -22.05 20.72 -3.74
CA ASN A 135 -23.13 20.19 -2.92
C ASN A 135 -22.65 19.05 -2.01
N ALA A 136 -21.79 18.17 -2.49
CA ALA A 136 -21.28 17.03 -1.72
C ALA A 136 -20.37 17.45 -0.55
N ILE A 137 -19.71 18.61 -0.65
CA ILE A 137 -18.85 19.16 0.41
C ILE A 137 -19.48 20.31 1.20
N ASP A 138 -20.75 20.64 0.94
CA ASP A 138 -21.47 21.78 1.54
C ASP A 138 -20.70 23.12 1.41
N ALA A 139 -20.18 23.41 0.21
CA ALA A 139 -19.45 24.64 -0.10
C ALA A 139 -20.15 25.46 -1.18
N SER A 140 -19.99 26.79 -1.13
CA SER A 140 -20.56 27.70 -2.13
C SER A 140 -19.70 27.85 -3.38
N GLU A 141 -18.39 27.60 -3.26
CA GLU A 141 -17.41 27.73 -4.33
C GLU A 141 -16.18 26.88 -4.05
N VAL A 142 -15.35 26.72 -5.08
CA VAL A 142 -14.01 26.14 -4.97
C VAL A 142 -13.04 27.23 -4.55
N TYR A 143 -12.26 27.00 -3.50
CA TYR A 143 -11.32 27.97 -2.92
C TYR A 143 -9.89 27.84 -3.47
N THR A 144 -9.52 26.66 -3.97
CA THR A 144 -8.17 26.35 -4.49
C THR A 144 -8.25 25.54 -5.78
N ASP A 145 -7.15 25.02 -6.31
CA ASP A 145 -7.21 24.18 -7.50
C ASP A 145 -7.99 22.88 -7.20
N LEU A 146 -8.94 22.55 -8.08
CA LEU A 146 -9.74 21.32 -8.00
C LEU A 146 -9.16 20.27 -8.95
N LEU A 147 -8.66 19.18 -8.38
CA LEU A 147 -8.29 17.98 -9.12
C LEU A 147 -9.49 17.10 -9.39
N LYS A 148 -9.50 16.51 -10.58
CA LYS A 148 -10.33 15.38 -10.97
C LYS A 148 -9.44 14.27 -11.50
N LEU A 149 -9.61 13.06 -10.99
CA LEU A 149 -9.00 11.83 -11.53
C LEU A 149 -10.07 10.74 -11.65
N THR A 150 -10.23 10.17 -12.84
CA THR A 150 -11.16 9.04 -13.02
C THR A 150 -10.57 7.75 -12.49
N THR A 151 -11.41 6.79 -12.11
CA THR A 151 -10.95 5.45 -11.70
C THR A 151 -10.11 4.78 -12.78
N VAL A 152 -10.39 5.02 -14.06
CA VAL A 152 -9.59 4.51 -15.18
C VAL A 152 -8.19 5.12 -15.20
N GLN A 153 -8.07 6.45 -15.07
CA GLN A 153 -6.78 7.13 -15.03
C GLN A 153 -5.92 6.64 -13.85
N LEU A 154 -6.51 6.52 -12.66
CA LEU A 154 -5.85 5.99 -11.47
C LEU A 154 -5.32 4.57 -11.73
N ASN A 155 -6.16 3.66 -12.21
CA ASN A 155 -5.77 2.27 -12.46
C ASN A 155 -4.67 2.14 -13.52
N VAL A 156 -4.73 2.92 -14.61
CA VAL A 156 -3.68 2.90 -15.63
C VAL A 156 -2.35 3.30 -15.01
N HIS A 157 -2.32 4.40 -14.26
CA HIS A 157 -1.10 4.87 -13.61
C HIS A 157 -0.56 3.86 -12.58
N LEU A 158 -1.42 3.37 -11.68
CA LEU A 158 -1.02 2.41 -10.64
C LEU A 158 -0.50 1.11 -11.25
N TYR A 159 -1.17 0.58 -12.27
CA TYR A 159 -0.75 -0.65 -12.91
C TYR A 159 0.59 -0.49 -13.63
N GLU A 160 0.84 0.68 -14.23
CA GLU A 160 2.12 0.97 -14.87
C GLU A 160 3.28 1.09 -13.88
N LYS A 161 3.03 1.59 -12.67
CA LYS A 161 4.07 1.86 -11.66
C LYS A 161 4.23 0.76 -10.62
N THR A 162 3.24 -0.10 -10.42
CA THR A 162 3.23 -1.09 -9.33
C THR A 162 2.76 -2.48 -9.78
N GLY A 163 2.09 -2.58 -10.93
CA GLY A 163 1.40 -3.80 -11.35
C GLY A 163 0.06 -4.06 -10.63
N LEU A 164 -0.39 -3.12 -9.79
CA LEU A 164 -1.62 -3.23 -9.02
C LEU A 164 -2.73 -2.31 -9.57
N SER A 165 -3.97 -2.63 -9.21
CA SER A 165 -5.15 -1.80 -9.41
C SER A 165 -5.52 -1.06 -8.12
N LEU A 166 -6.33 -0.01 -8.21
CA LEU A 166 -6.74 0.84 -7.09
C LEU A 166 -7.31 0.05 -5.90
N ASN A 167 -8.03 -1.05 -6.16
CA ASN A 167 -8.65 -1.88 -5.12
C ASN A 167 -7.66 -2.76 -4.37
N ASP A 168 -6.43 -2.90 -4.85
CA ASP A 168 -5.39 -3.70 -4.20
C ASP A 168 -4.66 -2.92 -3.09
N PHE A 169 -4.85 -1.60 -3.01
CA PHE A 169 -4.20 -0.74 -2.02
C PHE A 169 -4.96 -0.76 -0.69
N ALA A 170 -4.24 -1.03 0.40
CA ALA A 170 -4.81 -1.29 1.72
C ALA A 170 -5.56 -0.09 2.32
N TYR A 171 -5.10 1.13 2.01
CA TYR A 171 -5.71 2.37 2.51
C TYR A 171 -6.71 2.97 1.50
N GLY A 172 -6.66 2.54 0.24
CA GLY A 172 -7.41 3.17 -0.85
C GLY A 172 -7.00 4.63 -1.08
N LEU A 173 -7.85 5.37 -1.80
CA LEU A 173 -7.66 6.81 -2.05
C LEU A 173 -8.70 7.62 -1.28
N HIS A 174 -8.24 8.45 -0.35
CA HIS A 174 -9.09 9.26 0.54
C HIS A 174 -9.51 10.61 -0.06
N TYR A 175 -9.82 10.63 -1.35
CA TYR A 175 -10.42 11.79 -2.03
C TYR A 175 -11.94 11.68 -2.03
N LEU A 176 -12.64 12.79 -2.28
CA LEU A 176 -14.09 12.72 -2.46
C LEU A 176 -14.38 11.95 -3.76
N TYR A 177 -15.11 10.84 -3.65
CA TYR A 177 -15.55 10.08 -4.82
C TYR A 177 -17.01 10.39 -5.17
N LEU A 178 -17.27 10.75 -6.43
CA LEU A 178 -18.64 10.92 -6.93
C LEU A 178 -18.97 9.80 -7.93
N GLU A 179 -19.81 8.86 -7.50
CA GLU A 179 -20.19 7.68 -8.28
C GLU A 179 -20.78 8.03 -9.66
N LYS A 180 -21.53 9.13 -9.76
CA LYS A 180 -22.12 9.62 -11.02
C LYS A 180 -21.08 9.87 -12.12
N TYR A 181 -19.85 10.21 -11.73
CA TYR A 181 -18.76 10.58 -12.64
C TYR A 181 -17.62 9.57 -12.66
N ASP A 182 -17.66 8.54 -11.80
CA ASP A 182 -16.57 7.58 -11.58
C ASP A 182 -15.21 8.28 -11.40
N ALA A 183 -15.21 9.32 -10.56
CA ALA A 183 -14.08 10.22 -10.39
C ALA A 183 -13.87 10.66 -8.94
N TYR A 184 -12.61 10.92 -8.63
CA TYR A 184 -12.10 11.36 -7.34
C TYR A 184 -11.68 12.83 -7.43
N TYR A 185 -11.97 13.58 -6.37
CA TYR A 185 -11.78 15.02 -6.31
C TYR A 185 -11.03 15.44 -5.06
N LEU A 186 -10.11 16.39 -5.23
CA LEU A 186 -9.34 17.02 -4.16
C LEU A 186 -9.16 18.51 -4.46
N GLN A 187 -9.50 19.37 -3.49
CA GLN A 187 -9.05 20.77 -3.51
C GLN A 187 -7.65 20.86 -2.89
N ARG A 188 -6.71 21.46 -3.61
CA ARG A 188 -5.34 21.70 -3.15
C ARG A 188 -4.83 23.08 -3.56
N GLY A 189 -4.05 23.72 -2.70
CA GLY A 189 -3.49 25.06 -2.93
C GLY A 189 -1.97 25.12 -2.90
N ASP A 190 -1.30 24.00 -2.60
CA ASP A 190 0.14 23.85 -2.46
C ASP A 190 0.64 22.64 -3.28
N THR A 191 1.79 22.08 -2.89
CA THR A 191 2.40 20.91 -3.54
C THR A 191 3.08 20.03 -2.50
N ASN A 192 3.00 18.72 -2.70
CA ASN A 192 3.78 17.75 -1.93
C ASN A 192 5.10 17.39 -2.63
N TYR A 193 5.42 18.04 -3.75
CA TYR A 193 6.60 17.72 -4.54
C TYR A 193 7.90 17.92 -3.73
N ASN A 194 8.79 16.93 -3.74
CA ASN A 194 10.09 17.00 -3.06
C ASN A 194 11.27 16.88 -4.03
N PHE A 195 12.27 17.74 -3.87
CA PHE A 195 13.50 17.71 -4.68
C PHE A 195 14.51 16.76 -4.07
N LEU A 196 14.72 15.61 -4.72
CA LEU A 196 15.60 14.53 -4.25
C LEU A 196 16.74 14.30 -5.25
N GLU A 197 17.94 14.02 -4.73
CA GLU A 197 19.10 13.55 -5.51
C GLU A 197 19.49 12.12 -5.13
N CYS A 198 19.77 11.28 -6.12
CA CYS A 198 20.26 9.92 -5.91
C CYS A 198 21.79 9.93 -5.78
N PHE A 199 22.33 9.36 -4.71
CA PHE A 199 23.77 9.39 -4.45
C PHE A 199 24.40 8.01 -4.27
N GLU A 200 23.60 6.98 -4.04
CA GLU A 200 24.06 5.60 -3.88
C GLU A 200 22.98 4.64 -4.38
N GLY A 201 23.37 3.49 -4.92
CA GLY A 201 22.43 2.45 -5.24
C GLY A 201 23.07 1.27 -5.94
N TYR A 202 22.31 0.18 -6.06
CA TYR A 202 22.78 -1.03 -6.71
C TYR A 202 21.66 -1.75 -7.44
N LYS A 203 22.05 -2.60 -8.39
CA LYS A 203 21.17 -3.52 -9.09
C LYS A 203 21.63 -4.95 -8.92
N THR A 204 20.67 -5.87 -8.93
CA THR A 204 20.91 -7.31 -8.85
C THR A 204 20.71 -7.98 -10.21
N ASN A 205 21.24 -9.18 -10.39
CA ASN A 205 20.99 -9.99 -11.58
C ASN A 205 19.54 -10.50 -11.70
N THR A 206 18.72 -10.35 -10.64
CA THR A 206 17.30 -10.69 -10.64
C THR A 206 16.40 -9.52 -11.03
N GLY A 207 16.96 -8.34 -11.29
CA GLY A 207 16.21 -7.15 -11.71
C GLY A 207 15.79 -6.21 -10.56
N ILE A 208 16.12 -6.54 -9.31
CA ILE A 208 15.91 -5.63 -8.17
C ILE A 208 16.95 -4.51 -8.21
N ILE A 209 16.49 -3.28 -7.99
CA ILE A 209 17.29 -2.06 -7.93
C ILE A 209 16.97 -1.36 -6.62
N VAL A 210 17.99 -0.98 -5.85
CA VAL A 210 17.84 -0.25 -4.58
C VAL A 210 18.62 1.05 -4.69
N ILE A 211 17.96 2.19 -4.47
CA ILE A 211 18.53 3.53 -4.66
C ILE A 211 18.30 4.35 -3.40
N ARG A 212 19.35 5.02 -2.92
CA ARG A 212 19.29 5.98 -1.82
C ARG A 212 19.25 7.38 -2.38
N CYS A 213 18.28 8.14 -1.90
CA CYS A 213 18.06 9.52 -2.25
C CYS A 213 18.15 10.38 -0.99
N ARG A 214 18.53 11.64 -1.17
CA ARG A 214 18.45 12.66 -0.14
C ARG A 214 17.89 13.95 -0.73
N ALA A 215 17.27 14.74 0.11
CA ALA A 215 16.69 15.98 -0.36
C ALA A 215 17.73 17.07 -0.59
N VAL A 216 17.47 17.87 -1.62
CA VAL A 216 18.36 18.94 -2.05
C VAL A 216 18.21 20.13 -1.11
N GLU A 217 19.30 20.55 -0.47
CA GLU A 217 19.31 21.66 0.47
C GLU A 217 18.68 22.94 -0.11
N GLY A 218 17.94 23.68 0.72
CA GLY A 218 17.36 24.97 0.36
C GLY A 218 15.97 24.90 -0.29
N TYR A 219 15.44 23.71 -0.53
CA TYR A 219 14.04 23.47 -0.87
C TYR A 219 13.30 23.00 0.38
N GLY A 220 12.05 23.42 0.61
CA GLY A 220 11.27 22.88 1.73
C GLY A 220 11.04 21.39 1.52
N GLN A 221 11.47 20.55 2.47
CA GLN A 221 11.49 19.10 2.30
C GLN A 221 10.53 18.46 3.32
N ALA A 222 9.67 17.54 2.88
CA ALA A 222 8.95 16.67 3.80
C ALA A 222 9.81 15.45 4.17
N VAL A 223 10.50 14.90 3.16
CA VAL A 223 11.43 13.78 3.29
C VAL A 223 12.86 14.30 3.22
N GLU A 224 13.68 13.96 4.22
CA GLU A 224 15.12 14.27 4.28
C GLU A 224 15.93 13.26 3.46
N SER A 225 15.62 11.97 3.63
CA SER A 225 16.27 10.89 2.89
C SER A 225 15.31 9.72 2.67
N CYS A 226 15.54 8.95 1.61
CA CYS A 226 14.76 7.73 1.38
C CYS A 226 15.58 6.64 0.68
N THR A 227 15.13 5.40 0.80
CA THR A 227 15.68 4.25 0.07
C THR A 227 14.58 3.54 -0.70
N VAL A 228 14.60 3.69 -2.02
CA VAL A 228 13.59 3.14 -2.93
C VAL A 228 14.05 1.78 -3.45
N THR A 229 13.18 0.78 -3.36
CA THR A 229 13.36 -0.52 -4.01
C THR A 229 12.43 -0.65 -5.21
N LEU A 230 13.01 -0.95 -6.37
CA LEU A 230 12.32 -1.15 -7.63
C LEU A 230 12.57 -2.56 -8.18
N GLU A 231 11.64 -3.08 -8.96
CA GLU A 231 11.86 -4.21 -9.86
C GLU A 231 11.85 -3.75 -11.32
N LYS A 232 12.89 -4.12 -12.07
CA LYS A 232 12.93 -3.92 -13.51
C LYS A 232 12.24 -5.08 -14.23
N SER A 233 11.01 -4.86 -14.68
CA SER A 233 10.21 -5.87 -15.39
C SER A 233 9.64 -5.28 -16.69
N GLY A 234 9.81 -5.98 -17.81
CA GLY A 234 9.25 -5.56 -19.11
C GLY A 234 9.71 -4.17 -19.59
N GLY A 235 10.90 -3.71 -19.19
CA GLY A 235 11.41 -2.37 -19.49
C GLY A 235 10.83 -1.25 -18.61
N LYS A 236 9.96 -1.59 -17.65
CA LYS A 236 9.40 -0.69 -16.64
C LYS A 236 10.15 -0.84 -15.32
N TYR A 237 9.92 0.10 -14.41
CA TYR A 237 10.35 0.05 -13.03
C TYR A 237 9.12 0.00 -12.14
N LEU A 238 8.93 -1.10 -11.42
CA LEU A 238 7.83 -1.26 -10.49
C LEU A 238 8.29 -0.87 -9.09
N PHE A 239 7.56 0.02 -8.42
CA PHE A 239 7.82 0.41 -7.04
C PHE A 239 7.45 -0.73 -6.10
N LEU A 240 8.42 -1.19 -5.29
CA LEU A 240 8.24 -2.30 -4.36
C LEU A 240 8.22 -1.87 -2.90
N ALA A 241 9.16 -1.02 -2.50
CA ALA A 241 9.27 -0.53 -1.13
C ALA A 241 9.94 0.85 -1.11
N ASN A 242 9.69 1.61 -0.06
CA ASN A 242 10.39 2.85 0.24
C ASN A 242 10.53 2.99 1.75
N THR A 243 11.73 3.24 2.25
CA THR A 243 11.97 3.64 3.64
C THR A 243 12.31 5.11 3.68
N VAL A 244 11.77 5.87 4.63
CA VAL A 244 11.85 7.34 4.66
C VAL A 244 12.40 7.82 6.00
N GLU A 245 13.28 8.81 5.95
CA GLU A 245 13.66 9.64 7.09
C GLU A 245 13.02 11.03 6.89
N PHE A 246 12.14 11.42 7.81
CA PHE A 246 11.47 12.73 7.80
C PHE A 246 12.30 13.76 8.57
N MET A 247 12.23 15.03 8.15
CA MET A 247 12.77 16.13 8.96
C MET A 247 11.89 16.34 10.20
N TYR A 248 12.49 16.31 11.40
CA TYR A 248 11.84 16.58 12.68
C TYR A 248 12.09 18.01 13.18
#